data_AF-A0A1Y0IC26-F1
#
_entry.id   AF-A0A1Y0IC26-F1
#
_cell.length_a   1.000
_cell.length_b   1.000
_cell.length_c   1.000
_cell.angle_alpha   90.00
_cell.angle_beta   90.00
_cell.angle_gamma   90.00
#
_symmetry.space_group_name_H-M   'P 1'
#
loop_
_entity.id
_entity.type
_entity.pdbx_description
1 polymer ?
#
loop_
_entity_poly.entity_id
_entity_poly.type
_entity_poly.pdbx_seq_one_letter_code
_entity_poly.pdbx_strand_id
1 'polypeptide(L)'
;MGAGVLPFCILDKTVYFLMQTTFSGRKQGFLNDFGGGSEPSETPIQTAAREFVEETETMFLESREFLFASDLGLPFCTEERVKAQTKVMTDLMEESICKHPTWRCSRAQRVGRSKKDWDTFFVEVYHRDVEPMNVLWANDKLGVFRKRRMLHWVEGKQLLGFYQSQPERLWKRVRELECADVVIASILKESGRSVQ
;
A
#
# COMPACT_ATOMS: atom_id res chain seq x y z
N MET A 1 -2.70 17.34 6.17
CA MET A 1 -3.21 15.97 6.29
C MET A 1 -2.59 15.11 5.20
N GLY A 2 -2.47 13.82 5.44
CA GLY A 2 -2.14 12.82 4.42
C GLY A 2 -2.59 11.46 4.91
N ALA A 3 -2.58 10.47 4.02
CA ALA A 3 -2.98 9.13 4.41
C ALA A 3 -2.26 8.09 3.56
N GLY A 4 -2.24 6.86 4.08
CA GLY A 4 -1.70 5.73 3.37
C GLY A 4 -2.47 4.45 3.61
N VAL A 5 -2.06 3.42 2.89
CA VAL A 5 -2.61 2.08 3.01
C VAL A 5 -1.47 1.06 3.01
N LEU A 6 -1.63 0.03 3.83
CA LEU A 6 -0.87 -1.21 3.82
C LEU A 6 -1.84 -2.33 3.44
N PRO A 7 -1.99 -2.61 2.12
CA PRO A 7 -2.82 -3.71 1.66
C PRO A 7 -2.21 -5.03 2.15
N PHE A 8 -3.06 -6.00 2.45
CA PHE A 8 -2.62 -7.35 2.77
C PHE A 8 -3.56 -8.38 2.15
N CYS A 9 -3.07 -9.61 1.98
CA CYS A 9 -3.89 -10.73 1.56
C CYS A 9 -3.56 -11.96 2.42
N ILE A 10 -4.46 -12.95 2.39
CA ILE A 10 -4.24 -14.27 2.97
C ILE A 10 -4.06 -15.25 1.82
N LEU A 11 -2.88 -15.88 1.71
CA LEU A 11 -2.58 -16.91 0.73
C LEU A 11 -2.04 -18.13 1.49
N ASP A 12 -2.63 -19.30 1.27
CA ASP A 12 -2.24 -20.56 1.93
C ASP A 12 -2.08 -20.41 3.46
N LYS A 13 -3.06 -19.76 4.09
CA LYS A 13 -3.11 -19.46 5.55
C LYS A 13 -1.98 -18.55 6.05
N THR A 14 -1.27 -17.91 5.14
CA THR A 14 -0.18 -16.98 5.44
C THR A 14 -0.60 -15.57 5.04
N VAL A 15 -0.41 -14.62 5.95
CA VAL A 15 -0.70 -13.21 5.69
C VAL A 15 0.51 -12.59 4.99
N TYR A 16 0.26 -11.88 3.90
CA TYR A 16 1.27 -11.09 3.19
C TYR A 16 0.82 -9.64 3.10
N PHE A 17 1.73 -8.71 3.39
CA PHE A 17 1.52 -7.28 3.20
C PHE A 17 2.15 -6.83 1.90
N LEU A 18 1.40 -6.10 1.08
CA LEU A 18 1.92 -5.48 -0.11
C LEU A 18 2.70 -4.23 0.30
N MET A 19 3.98 -4.23 -0.02
CA MET A 19 4.88 -3.09 0.21
C MET A 19 5.57 -2.71 -1.09
N GLN A 20 6.20 -1.55 -1.10
CA GLN A 20 6.95 -1.07 -2.24
C GLN A 20 8.33 -0.56 -1.85
N THR A 21 9.25 -0.63 -2.81
CA THR A 21 10.52 0.11 -2.82
C THR A 21 10.54 1.03 -4.03
N THR A 22 11.39 2.06 -4.01
CA THR A 22 11.58 2.94 -5.18
C THR A 22 12.89 2.62 -5.88
N PHE A 23 12.91 2.72 -7.21
CA PHE A 23 14.14 2.55 -7.99
C PHE A 23 15.17 3.66 -7.76
N SER A 24 14.74 4.83 -7.30
CA SER A 24 15.59 5.98 -7.05
C SER A 24 15.00 6.92 -5.99
N GLY A 25 15.78 7.94 -5.62
CA GLY A 25 15.36 9.01 -4.71
C GLY A 25 15.45 8.63 -3.23
N ARG A 26 14.88 9.49 -2.38
CA ARG A 26 15.07 9.42 -0.91
C ARG A 26 14.55 8.14 -0.24
N LYS A 27 13.60 7.44 -0.89
CA LYS A 27 12.99 6.19 -0.38
C LYS A 27 13.70 4.93 -0.90
N GLN A 28 14.71 5.07 -1.75
CA GLN A 28 15.41 3.93 -2.33
C GLN A 28 16.00 3.04 -1.23
N GLY A 29 15.80 1.73 -1.37
CA GLY A 29 16.28 0.72 -0.42
C GLY A 29 15.40 0.53 0.83
N PHE A 30 14.33 1.30 1.00
CA PHE A 30 13.40 1.15 2.13
C PHE A 30 12.06 0.57 1.70
N LEU A 31 11.52 -0.35 2.50
CA LEU A 31 10.14 -0.81 2.37
C LEU A 31 9.19 0.31 2.80
N ASN A 32 8.19 0.61 1.97
CA ASN A 32 7.27 1.71 2.16
C ASN A 32 5.81 1.28 1.94
N ASP A 33 4.90 1.97 2.63
CA ASP A 33 3.45 1.93 2.41
C ASP A 33 3.08 2.75 1.15
N PHE A 34 1.83 2.64 0.71
CA PHE A 34 1.30 3.48 -0.35
C PHE A 34 0.63 4.70 0.26
N GLY A 35 1.02 5.91 -0.14
CA GLY A 35 0.40 7.09 0.46
C GLY A 35 1.11 8.41 0.20
N GLY A 36 0.31 9.47 0.21
CA GLY A 36 0.73 10.85 -0.05
C GLY A 36 -0.15 11.88 0.66
N GLY A 37 -0.12 13.11 0.15
CA GLY A 37 -0.89 14.22 0.70
C GLY A 37 -2.34 14.17 0.24
N SER A 38 -3.25 14.70 1.05
CA SER A 38 -4.66 14.87 0.67
C SER A 38 -4.85 16.03 -0.29
N GLU A 39 -5.75 15.88 -1.24
CA GLU A 39 -6.33 16.99 -2.02
C GLU A 39 -7.46 17.69 -1.24
N PRO A 40 -7.86 18.91 -1.65
CA PRO A 40 -9.02 19.56 -1.04
C PRO A 40 -10.25 18.64 -1.10
N SER A 41 -10.99 18.57 0.01
CA SER A 41 -12.20 17.73 0.19
C SER A 41 -12.02 16.22 0.30
N GLU A 42 -10.80 15.68 0.19
CA GLU A 42 -10.58 14.24 0.41
C GLU A 42 -10.67 13.86 1.89
N THR A 43 -11.39 12.78 2.18
CA THR A 43 -11.24 12.08 3.47
C THR A 43 -9.90 11.33 3.52
N PRO A 44 -9.41 10.92 4.70
CA PRO A 44 -8.22 10.08 4.81
C PRO A 44 -8.32 8.77 4.02
N ILE A 45 -9.50 8.14 3.96
CA ILE A 45 -9.72 6.91 3.19
C ILE A 45 -9.58 7.19 1.69
N GLN A 46 -10.24 8.24 1.19
CA GLN A 46 -10.15 8.64 -0.22
C GLN A 46 -8.71 8.99 -0.61
N THR A 47 -7.99 9.71 0.25
CA THR A 47 -6.57 10.04 0.04
C THR A 47 -5.73 8.78 -0.08
N ALA A 48 -5.89 7.82 0.85
CA ALA A 48 -5.13 6.57 0.85
C ALA A 48 -5.45 5.70 -0.39
N ALA A 49 -6.73 5.62 -0.77
CA ALA A 49 -7.19 4.89 -1.93
C ALA A 49 -6.63 5.49 -3.24
N ARG A 50 -6.72 6.81 -3.44
CA ARG A 50 -6.16 7.49 -4.61
C ARG A 50 -4.66 7.29 -4.70
N GLU A 51 -3.94 7.47 -3.60
CA GLU A 51 -2.48 7.32 -3.59
C GLU A 51 -2.05 5.89 -3.90
N PHE A 52 -2.78 4.88 -3.43
CA PHE A 52 -2.55 3.49 -3.84
C PHE A 52 -2.71 3.30 -5.35
N VAL A 53 -3.81 3.79 -5.91
CA VAL A 53 -4.12 3.67 -7.35
C VAL A 53 -3.09 4.39 -8.19
N GLU A 54 -2.70 5.61 -7.82
CA GLU A 54 -1.66 6.36 -8.53
C GLU A 54 -0.28 5.73 -8.39
N GLU A 55 0.13 5.29 -7.20
CA GLU A 55 1.45 4.68 -7.00
C GLU A 55 1.58 3.30 -7.65
N THR A 56 0.45 2.65 -7.94
CA THR A 56 0.39 1.43 -8.74
C THR A 56 0.10 1.70 -10.22
N GLU A 57 0.08 2.97 -10.65
CA GLU A 57 -0.21 3.39 -12.04
C GLU A 57 -1.51 2.75 -12.59
N THR A 58 -2.51 2.52 -11.74
CA THR A 58 -3.76 1.81 -12.05
C THR A 58 -3.60 0.36 -12.52
N MET A 59 -2.42 -0.24 -12.33
CA MET A 59 -2.15 -1.61 -12.79
C MET A 59 -2.60 -2.67 -11.79
N PHE A 60 -2.58 -2.36 -10.48
CA PHE A 60 -2.83 -3.36 -9.45
C PHE A 60 -4.28 -3.86 -9.44
N LEU A 61 -5.25 -2.99 -9.72
CA LEU A 61 -6.67 -3.36 -9.69
C LEU A 61 -7.21 -3.86 -11.04
N GLU A 62 -6.38 -3.93 -12.08
CA GLU A 62 -6.81 -4.20 -13.45
C GLU A 62 -6.77 -5.69 -13.83
N SER A 63 -7.39 -6.14 -14.91
CA SER A 63 -7.25 -7.56 -15.32
C SER A 63 -5.81 -7.91 -15.74
N ARG A 64 -5.43 -9.19 -15.66
CA ARG A 64 -4.09 -9.64 -16.08
C ARG A 64 -3.92 -9.53 -17.58
N GLU A 65 -4.97 -9.83 -18.32
CA GLU A 65 -5.07 -9.72 -19.78
C GLU A 65 -4.77 -8.30 -20.24
N PHE A 66 -5.25 -7.30 -19.48
CA PHE A 66 -4.99 -5.90 -19.78
C PHE A 66 -3.51 -5.53 -19.67
N LEU A 67 -2.78 -6.05 -18.66
CA LEU A 67 -1.36 -5.78 -18.49
C LEU A 67 -0.53 -6.30 -19.67
N PHE A 68 -0.91 -7.43 -20.27
CA PHE A 68 -0.22 -7.95 -21.46
C PHE A 68 -0.63 -7.23 -22.74
N ALA A 69 -1.86 -6.73 -22.84
CA ALA A 69 -2.31 -5.93 -23.99
C ALA A 69 -1.67 -4.53 -24.06
N SER A 70 -0.99 -4.10 -23.00
CA SER A 70 -0.43 -2.76 -22.84
C SER A 70 0.88 -2.48 -23.60
N ASP A 71 1.37 -3.44 -24.40
CA ASP A 71 2.43 -3.22 -25.41
C ASP A 71 2.16 -2.04 -26.36
N LEU A 72 0.95 -1.47 -26.32
CA LEU A 72 0.46 -0.36 -27.14
C LEU A 72 0.88 1.05 -26.68
N GLY A 73 1.71 1.21 -25.65
CA GLY A 73 2.31 2.51 -25.30
C GLY A 73 1.33 3.59 -24.81
N LEU A 74 0.13 3.19 -24.37
CA LEU A 74 -0.87 4.11 -23.81
C LEU A 74 -0.60 4.37 -22.32
N PRO A 75 -0.86 5.60 -21.84
CA PRO A 75 -0.72 5.91 -20.42
C PRO A 75 -1.73 5.10 -19.59
N PHE A 76 -1.24 4.30 -18.65
CA PHE A 76 -2.09 3.54 -17.74
C PHE A 76 -2.86 4.46 -16.78
N CYS A 77 -2.23 5.52 -16.31
CA CYS A 77 -2.79 6.42 -15.30
C CYS A 77 -3.55 7.60 -15.95
N THR A 78 -4.70 7.32 -16.56
CA THR A 78 -5.65 8.36 -16.99
C THR A 78 -6.54 8.80 -15.82
N GLU A 79 -7.04 10.03 -15.83
CA GLU A 79 -7.91 10.56 -14.76
C GLU A 79 -9.17 9.69 -14.57
N GLU A 80 -9.76 9.24 -15.66
CA GLU A 80 -10.95 8.38 -15.65
C GLU A 80 -10.67 7.04 -14.95
N ARG A 81 -9.52 6.43 -15.22
CA ARG A 81 -9.10 5.17 -14.59
C ARG A 81 -8.76 5.36 -13.13
N VAL A 82 -8.03 6.42 -12.80
CA VAL A 82 -7.72 6.76 -11.41
C VAL A 82 -9.02 6.92 -10.63
N LYS A 83 -9.99 7.65 -11.16
CA LYS A 83 -11.30 7.83 -10.51
C LYS A 83 -12.05 6.51 -10.33
N ALA A 84 -12.13 5.69 -11.39
CA ALA A 84 -12.83 4.41 -11.34
C ALA A 84 -12.21 3.44 -10.32
N GLN A 85 -10.89 3.27 -10.35
CA GLN A 85 -10.18 2.38 -9.44
C GLN A 85 -10.09 2.93 -8.01
N THR A 86 -10.02 4.26 -7.83
CA THR A 86 -10.09 4.87 -6.49
C THR A 86 -11.40 4.51 -5.81
N LYS A 87 -12.51 4.45 -6.56
CA LYS A 87 -13.79 3.99 -6.00
C LYS A 87 -13.70 2.54 -5.53
N VAL A 88 -13.18 1.63 -6.35
CA VAL A 88 -13.01 0.21 -5.99
C VAL A 88 -12.15 0.07 -4.74
N MET A 89 -11.02 0.77 -4.68
CA MET A 89 -10.16 0.72 -3.50
C MET A 89 -10.85 1.31 -2.27
N THR A 90 -11.59 2.42 -2.42
CA THR A 90 -12.37 3.02 -1.32
C THR A 90 -13.38 2.03 -0.76
N ASP A 91 -14.13 1.34 -1.63
CA ASP A 91 -15.13 0.35 -1.22
C ASP A 91 -14.46 -0.78 -0.38
N LEU A 92 -13.28 -1.29 -0.82
CA LEU A 92 -12.50 -2.30 -0.06
C LEU A 92 -12.01 -1.78 1.29
N MET A 93 -11.57 -0.52 1.34
CA MET A 93 -11.11 0.11 2.57
C MET A 93 -12.24 0.29 3.57
N GLU A 94 -13.39 0.78 3.11
CA GLU A 94 -14.58 0.97 3.95
C GLU A 94 -15.10 -0.37 4.49
N GLU A 95 -15.12 -1.42 3.68
CA GLU A 95 -15.48 -2.77 4.12
C GLU A 95 -14.50 -3.29 5.20
N SER A 96 -13.19 -3.16 4.97
CA SER A 96 -12.16 -3.60 5.92
C SER A 96 -12.27 -2.85 7.26
N ILE A 97 -12.46 -1.53 7.22
CA ILE A 97 -12.58 -0.69 8.42
C ILE A 97 -13.90 -0.94 9.14
N CYS A 98 -14.99 -1.22 8.42
CA CYS A 98 -16.28 -1.57 9.01
C CYS A 98 -16.18 -2.88 9.83
N LYS A 99 -15.49 -3.88 9.28
CA LYS A 99 -15.26 -5.17 9.94
C LYS A 99 -14.24 -5.06 11.08
N HIS A 100 -13.17 -4.29 10.87
CA HIS A 100 -12.06 -4.15 11.81
C HIS A 100 -11.68 -2.69 12.03
N PRO A 101 -12.43 -1.93 12.87
CA PRO A 101 -12.20 -0.50 13.07
C PRO A 101 -10.83 -0.14 13.65
N THR A 102 -10.13 -1.11 14.24
CA THR A 102 -8.80 -0.97 14.84
C THR A 102 -7.66 -1.21 13.85
N TRP A 103 -7.94 -1.62 12.61
CA TRP A 103 -6.94 -1.84 11.56
C TRP A 103 -6.52 -0.52 10.90
N ARG A 104 -6.07 0.41 11.75
CA ARG A 104 -5.55 1.73 11.38
C ARG A 104 -4.51 2.18 12.39
N CYS A 105 -3.47 2.87 11.91
CA CYS A 105 -2.46 3.49 12.74
C CYS A 105 -2.30 4.97 12.39
N SER A 106 -2.20 5.82 13.40
CA SER A 106 -1.77 7.19 13.20
C SER A 106 -0.25 7.29 13.27
N ARG A 107 0.33 8.36 12.72
CA ARG A 107 1.77 8.60 12.84
C ARG A 107 2.13 9.20 14.19
N ALA A 108 3.16 8.64 14.82
CA ALA A 108 3.67 9.07 16.10
C ALA A 108 4.11 10.53 16.10
N GLN A 109 3.68 11.26 17.13
CA GLN A 109 4.23 12.58 17.41
C GLN A 109 5.60 12.44 18.06
N ARG A 110 6.64 12.99 17.41
CA ARG A 110 7.97 13.07 18.02
C ARG A 110 8.08 14.33 18.88
N VAL A 111 8.69 14.21 20.06
CA VAL A 111 9.02 15.33 20.94
C VAL A 111 9.76 16.42 20.14
N GLY A 112 9.29 17.67 20.23
CA GLY A 112 9.85 18.80 19.50
C GLY A 112 9.47 18.92 18.02
N ARG A 113 8.52 18.12 17.52
CA ARG A 113 7.95 18.27 16.16
C ARG A 113 6.44 18.43 16.22
N SER A 114 5.89 19.18 15.26
CA SER A 114 4.44 19.24 15.07
C SER A 114 3.89 17.84 14.74
N LYS A 115 2.74 17.51 15.33
CA LYS A 115 2.03 16.27 15.00
C LYS A 115 1.72 16.29 13.51
N LYS A 116 2.19 15.26 12.80
CA LYS A 116 1.82 15.08 11.40
C LYS A 116 0.49 14.36 11.38
N ASP A 117 -0.52 15.06 10.91
CA ASP A 117 -1.84 14.53 10.66
C ASP A 117 -1.78 13.51 9.51
N TRP A 118 -1.64 12.24 9.90
CA TRP A 118 -1.43 11.10 9.02
C TRP A 118 -2.02 9.81 9.62
N ASP A 119 -2.86 9.15 8.85
CA ASP A 119 -3.39 7.81 9.14
C ASP A 119 -2.94 6.79 8.09
N THR A 120 -2.75 5.55 8.49
CA THR A 120 -2.48 4.42 7.59
C THR A 120 -3.43 3.29 7.90
N PHE A 121 -4.13 2.80 6.88
CA PHE A 121 -5.15 1.78 6.99
C PHE A 121 -4.58 0.42 6.56
N PHE A 122 -4.95 -0.65 7.26
CA PHE A 122 -4.61 -2.02 6.88
C PHE A 122 -5.85 -2.65 6.25
N VAL A 123 -5.72 -3.05 4.99
CA VAL A 123 -6.89 -3.31 4.13
C VAL A 123 -6.69 -4.65 3.45
N GLU A 124 -7.68 -5.53 3.56
CA GLU A 124 -7.62 -6.81 2.88
C GLU A 124 -7.88 -6.61 1.38
N VAL A 125 -6.99 -7.15 0.55
CA VAL A 125 -7.08 -7.16 -0.91
C VAL A 125 -6.84 -8.57 -1.42
N TYR A 126 -7.22 -8.82 -2.67
CA TYR A 126 -6.90 -10.09 -3.31
C TYR A 126 -5.39 -10.23 -3.55
N HIS A 127 -4.89 -11.46 -3.45
CA HIS A 127 -3.53 -11.76 -3.86
C HIS A 127 -3.38 -11.60 -5.37
N ARG A 128 -2.28 -10.98 -5.81
CA ARG A 128 -1.94 -10.80 -7.22
C ARG A 128 -0.47 -11.06 -7.45
N ASP A 129 -0.14 -11.71 -8.57
CA ASP A 129 1.23 -11.75 -9.07
C ASP A 129 1.67 -10.33 -9.48
N VAL A 130 2.64 -9.79 -8.74
CA VAL A 130 3.15 -8.43 -8.95
C VAL A 130 4.28 -8.37 -9.97
N GLU A 131 4.83 -9.50 -10.38
CA GLU A 131 5.99 -9.57 -11.27
C GLU A 131 5.74 -8.87 -12.62
N PRO A 132 4.59 -9.02 -13.30
CA PRO A 132 4.34 -8.30 -14.55
C PRO A 132 4.46 -6.77 -14.41
N MET A 133 3.96 -6.21 -13.30
CA MET A 133 4.06 -4.76 -13.02
C MET A 133 5.50 -4.34 -12.73
N ASN A 134 6.22 -5.15 -11.94
CA ASN A 134 7.63 -4.92 -11.63
C ASN A 134 8.50 -4.92 -12.90
N VAL A 135 8.27 -5.86 -13.82
CA VAL A 135 8.95 -5.94 -15.12
C VAL A 135 8.66 -4.71 -15.98
N LEU A 136 7.39 -4.28 -16.06
CA LEU A 136 7.02 -3.07 -16.81
C LEU A 136 7.74 -1.83 -16.26
N TRP A 137 7.72 -1.63 -14.94
CA TRP A 137 8.38 -0.47 -14.33
C TRP A 137 9.91 -0.53 -14.42
N ALA A 138 10.53 -1.70 -14.28
CA ALA A 138 11.97 -1.85 -14.38
C ALA A 138 12.49 -1.56 -15.80
N ASN A 139 11.69 -1.89 -16.81
CA ASN A 139 12.04 -1.73 -18.22
C ASN A 139 11.55 -0.42 -18.86
N ASP A 140 10.88 0.45 -18.11
CA ASP A 140 10.42 1.75 -18.61
C ASP A 140 11.60 2.72 -18.84
N LYS A 141 12.13 2.66 -20.06
CA LYS A 141 13.21 3.52 -20.57
C LYS A 141 12.69 4.83 -21.17
N LEU A 142 11.42 4.85 -21.58
CA LEU A 142 10.81 6.00 -22.27
C LEU A 142 10.11 6.96 -21.30
N GLY A 143 9.97 6.58 -20.02
CA GLY A 143 9.35 7.41 -18.99
C GLY A 143 7.83 7.45 -19.14
N VAL A 144 7.22 6.33 -19.56
CA VAL A 144 5.77 6.21 -19.73
C VAL A 144 5.05 6.28 -18.38
N PHE A 145 5.68 5.77 -17.32
CA PHE A 145 5.09 5.76 -15.98
C PHE A 145 5.53 6.98 -15.17
N ARG A 146 4.57 7.68 -14.54
CA ARG A 146 4.87 8.84 -13.68
C ARG A 146 5.56 8.41 -12.40
N LYS A 147 5.11 7.32 -11.81
CA LYS A 147 5.62 6.70 -10.59
C LYS A 147 6.03 5.26 -10.92
N ARG A 148 7.34 4.99 -10.85
CA ARG A 148 7.89 3.63 -10.95
C ARG A 148 8.16 3.08 -9.56
N ARG A 149 7.74 1.85 -9.30
CA ARG A 149 7.85 1.15 -8.01
C ARG A 149 8.27 -0.30 -8.22
N MET A 150 8.80 -0.89 -7.17
CA MET A 150 9.02 -2.33 -7.11
C MET A 150 8.21 -2.86 -5.94
N LEU A 151 7.19 -3.66 -6.25
CA LEU A 151 6.23 -4.21 -5.31
C LEU A 151 6.74 -5.53 -4.73
N HIS A 152 6.41 -5.75 -3.46
CA HIS A 152 6.83 -6.92 -2.68
C HIS A 152 5.66 -7.40 -1.83
N TRP A 153 5.36 -8.70 -1.88
CA TRP A 153 4.57 -9.36 -0.85
C TRP A 153 5.51 -9.75 0.29
N VAL A 154 5.37 -9.09 1.43
CA VAL A 154 6.17 -9.32 2.64
C VAL A 154 5.34 -10.15 3.62
N GLU A 155 5.84 -11.31 4.03
CA GLU A 155 5.14 -12.14 5.03
C GLU A 155 4.90 -11.34 6.32
N GLY A 156 3.70 -11.43 6.89
CA GLY A 156 3.32 -10.64 8.06
C GLY A 156 4.23 -10.88 9.28
N LYS A 157 4.72 -12.11 9.48
CA LYS A 157 5.71 -12.39 10.53
C LYS A 157 7.04 -11.70 10.27
N GLN A 158 7.47 -11.64 9.02
CA GLN A 158 8.69 -10.93 8.63
C GLN A 158 8.53 -9.42 8.84
N LEU A 159 7.39 -8.85 8.42
CA LEU A 159 7.10 -7.43 8.63
C LEU A 159 7.06 -7.07 10.12
N LEU A 160 6.40 -7.91 10.94
CA LEU A 160 6.40 -7.76 12.39
C LEU A 160 7.83 -7.78 12.97
N GLY A 161 8.67 -8.70 12.48
CA GLY A 161 10.08 -8.76 12.83
C GLY A 161 10.85 -7.49 12.48
N PHE A 162 10.53 -6.82 11.36
CA PHE A 162 11.13 -5.52 11.01
C PHE A 162 10.74 -4.45 12.02
N TYR A 163 9.46 -4.35 12.42
CA TYR A 163 9.06 -3.38 13.44
C TYR A 163 9.77 -3.59 14.78
N GLN A 164 9.97 -4.85 15.18
CA GLN A 164 10.54 -5.20 16.49
C GLN A 164 12.06 -5.10 16.55
N SER A 165 12.76 -5.41 15.45
CA SER A 165 14.23 -5.61 15.49
C SER A 165 15.02 -4.86 14.42
N GLN A 166 14.39 -4.46 13.30
CA GLN A 166 15.05 -3.82 12.16
C GLN A 166 14.23 -2.66 11.56
N PRO A 167 13.77 -1.68 12.38
CA PRO A 167 12.88 -0.61 11.91
C PRO A 167 13.55 0.31 10.88
N GLU A 168 14.88 0.28 10.75
CA GLU A 168 15.64 0.99 9.73
C GLU A 168 15.44 0.46 8.31
N ARG A 169 14.93 -0.76 8.13
CA ARG A 169 14.54 -1.27 6.80
C ARG A 169 13.26 -0.65 6.26
N LEU A 170 12.45 -0.09 7.16
CA LEU A 170 11.19 0.54 6.85
C LEU A 170 11.41 2.04 6.61
N TRP A 171 10.68 2.60 5.65
CA TRP A 171 10.70 4.03 5.41
C TRP A 171 10.26 4.77 6.68
N LYS A 172 10.84 5.96 6.91
CA LYS A 172 10.61 6.77 8.11
C LYS A 172 9.14 6.86 8.52
N ARG A 173 8.23 7.00 7.55
CA ARG A 173 6.79 7.11 7.81
C ARG A 173 6.22 5.80 8.36
N VAL A 174 6.56 4.67 7.76
CA VAL A 174 6.06 3.33 8.12
C VAL A 174 6.54 2.91 9.50
N ARG A 175 7.83 3.12 9.82
CA ARG A 175 8.37 2.82 11.16
C ARG A 175 7.92 3.77 12.27
N GLU A 176 7.26 4.87 11.91
CA GLU A 176 6.72 5.85 12.87
C GLU A 176 5.21 5.67 13.08
N LEU A 177 4.60 4.60 12.55
CA LEU A 177 3.20 4.29 12.82
C LEU A 177 3.04 3.80 14.27
N GLU A 178 2.12 4.44 15.00
CA GLU A 178 1.81 4.07 16.39
C GLU A 178 1.18 2.68 16.43
N CYS A 179 1.73 1.78 17.25
CA CYS A 179 1.20 0.44 17.49
C CYS A 179 1.02 -0.43 16.24
N ALA A 180 1.79 -0.18 15.16
CA ALA A 180 1.68 -0.96 13.93
C ALA A 180 2.01 -2.45 14.14
N ASP A 181 2.95 -2.75 15.03
CA ASP A 181 3.27 -4.10 15.48
C ASP A 181 2.06 -4.80 16.14
N VAL A 182 1.29 -4.08 16.95
CA VAL A 182 0.06 -4.60 17.59
C VAL A 182 -1.02 -4.89 16.54
N VAL A 183 -1.22 -4.00 15.57
CA VAL A 183 -2.20 -4.19 14.49
C VAL A 183 -1.80 -5.35 13.56
N ILE A 184 -0.52 -5.45 13.20
CA ILE A 184 -0.02 -6.58 12.40
C ILE A 184 -0.22 -7.90 13.16
N ALA A 185 0.07 -7.92 14.47
CA ALA A 185 -0.14 -9.10 15.30
C ALA A 185 -1.62 -9.49 15.42
N SER A 186 -2.55 -8.53 15.47
CA SER A 186 -3.99 -8.83 15.49
C SER A 186 -4.45 -9.41 14.15
N ILE A 187 -4.04 -8.83 13.02
CA ILE A 187 -4.33 -9.36 11.67
C ILE A 187 -3.84 -10.82 11.55
N LEU A 188 -2.60 -11.10 11.95
CA LEU A 188 -2.02 -12.44 11.94
C LEU A 188 -2.84 -13.44 12.77
N LYS A 189 -3.30 -13.02 13.94
CA LYS A 189 -4.08 -13.86 14.86
C LYS A 189 -5.50 -14.12 14.35
N GLU A 190 -6.16 -13.10 13.80
CA GLU A 190 -7.52 -13.22 13.27
C GLU A 190 -7.55 -14.05 11.99
N SER A 191 -6.59 -13.82 11.09
CA SER A 191 -6.43 -14.60 9.86
C SER A 191 -6.13 -16.08 10.13
N GLY A 192 -5.45 -16.39 11.24
CA GLY A 192 -5.21 -17.76 11.70
C GLY A 192 -6.42 -18.43 12.37
N ARG A 193 -7.45 -17.66 12.77
CA ARG A 193 -8.65 -18.16 13.45
C ARG A 193 -9.82 -18.43 12.52
N SER A 194 -9.90 -17.76 11.36
CA SER A 194 -10.97 -17.95 10.36
C SER A 194 -10.94 -19.32 9.64
N VAL A 195 -10.23 -20.32 10.20
CA VAL A 195 -10.02 -21.66 9.64
C VAL A 195 -10.31 -22.75 10.68
N GLN A 196 -11.23 -22.51 11.61
CA GLN A 196 -11.80 -23.53 12.50
C GLN A 196 -13.29 -23.73 12.24
#